data_AF-C3ZK07-F1
#
_entry.id   AF-C3ZK07-F1
#
_cell.length_a   1.000
_cell.length_b   1.000
_cell.length_c   1.000
_cell.angle_alpha   90.00
_cell.angle_beta   90.00
_cell.angle_gamma   90.00
#
_symmetry.space_group_name_H-M   'P 1'
#
loop_
_entity.id
_entity.type
_entity.pdbx_description
1 polymer ?
#
loop_
_entity_poly.entity_id
_entity_poly.type
_entity_poly.pdbx_seq_one_letter_code
_entity_poly.pdbx_strand_id
1 'polypeptide(L)'
;MPPQVQWKCERLDVVQRRATVQQPGWAQILLGLLARDSNPEPFSGNASDSMSYSNGRQFSSRDVDRDGKAGGSCATQLAGGWWFNYCSFSNLNGPYYRPEYYRAGSTGFALFWRHWKGW
;
A
#
# COMPACT_ATOMS: atom_id res chain seq x y z
N MET A 1 15.60 14.22 -18.34
CA MET A 1 14.38 13.62 -17.77
C MET A 1 14.59 13.49 -16.27
N PRO A 2 13.69 14.00 -15.41
CA PRO A 2 13.87 13.89 -13.97
C PRO A 2 13.75 12.42 -13.52
N PRO A 3 14.56 11.98 -12.54
CA PRO A 3 14.48 10.63 -12.00
C PRO A 3 13.08 10.38 -11.42
N GLN A 4 12.48 9.25 -11.78
CA GLN A 4 11.17 8.86 -11.30
C GLN A 4 11.31 8.32 -9.87
N VAL A 5 10.76 9.02 -8.88
CA VAL A 5 10.63 8.49 -7.52
C VAL A 5 9.63 7.34 -7.56
N GLN A 6 10.09 6.13 -7.21
CA GLN A 6 9.25 4.92 -7.18
C GLN A 6 8.83 4.61 -5.74
N TRP A 7 7.53 4.71 -5.47
CA TRP A 7 6.94 4.30 -4.20
C TRP A 7 6.48 2.84 -4.33
N LYS A 8 7.08 1.93 -3.56
CA LYS A 8 6.67 0.52 -3.51
C LYS A 8 5.87 0.26 -2.24
N CYS A 9 4.86 -0.60 -2.33
CA CYS A 9 4.20 -1.13 -1.15
C CYS A 9 5.18 -2.10 -0.52
N GLU A 10 5.70 -1.74 0.62
CA GLU A 10 6.45 -2.66 1.45
C GLU A 10 5.51 -2.95 2.61
N ARG A 11 4.96 -4.17 2.64
CA ARG A 11 4.58 -4.75 3.93
C ARG A 11 5.84 -4.64 4.79
N LEU A 12 5.68 -4.33 6.06
CA LEU A 12 6.78 -4.39 7.02
C LEU A 12 7.15 -5.86 7.22
N ASP A 13 7.70 -6.47 6.18
CA ASP A 13 8.42 -7.71 6.21
C ASP A 13 9.80 -7.33 6.77
N VAL A 14 10.22 -8.02 7.82
CA VAL A 14 11.34 -7.67 8.73
C VAL A 14 12.71 -7.54 8.05
N VAL A 15 12.80 -7.66 6.72
CA VAL A 15 14.06 -7.66 5.98
C VAL A 15 13.91 -6.86 4.68
N GLN A 16 14.10 -5.53 4.76
CA GLN A 16 14.99 -4.73 3.90
C GLN A 16 14.69 -3.22 4.01
N ARG A 17 15.36 -2.53 4.94
CA ARG A 17 15.77 -1.14 4.70
C ARG A 17 17.22 -1.15 4.23
N ARG A 18 17.47 -1.32 2.94
CA ARG A 18 18.70 -0.79 2.32
C ARG A 18 18.40 0.59 1.77
N ALA A 19 18.26 1.56 2.68
CA ALA A 19 18.79 2.88 2.39
C ALA A 19 20.27 2.78 2.75
N THR A 20 21.17 2.66 1.77
CA THR A 20 22.61 2.82 2.02
C THR A 20 22.90 4.29 2.33
N VAL A 21 22.49 4.72 3.52
CA VAL A 21 23.09 5.86 4.21
C VAL A 21 24.19 5.26 5.06
N GLN A 22 25.43 5.41 4.61
CA GLN A 22 26.62 5.09 5.40
C GLN A 22 26.55 5.89 6.71
N GLN A 23 26.15 5.26 7.82
CA GLN A 23 26.14 5.92 9.11
C GLN A 23 27.52 5.81 9.78
N PRO A 24 28.03 6.88 10.43
CA PRO A 24 29.29 6.86 11.15
C PRO A 24 29.24 5.90 12.35
N GLY A 25 30.37 5.27 12.68
CA GLY A 25 30.46 4.13 13.62
C GLY A 25 29.90 4.37 15.04
N TRP A 26 29.74 5.62 15.47
CA TRP A 26 29.08 5.95 16.74
C TRP A 26 27.56 5.65 16.73
N ALA A 27 26.92 5.63 15.55
CA ALA A 27 25.50 5.31 15.42
C ALA A 27 25.21 3.82 15.68
N GLN A 28 26.19 2.93 15.52
CA GLN A 28 26.00 1.49 15.71
C GLN A 28 25.85 1.08 17.19
N ILE A 29 26.50 1.80 18.11
CA ILE A 29 26.42 1.50 19.56
C ILE A 29 25.03 1.87 20.10
N LEU A 30 24.43 2.97 19.63
CA LEU A 30 23.07 3.40 19.98
C LEU A 30 21.99 2.48 19.38
N LEU A 31 22.22 1.93 18.19
CA LEU A 31 21.34 0.93 17.57
C LEU A 31 21.29 -0.40 18.34
N GLY A 32 22.39 -0.83 18.95
CA GLY A 32 22.46 -2.09 19.70
C GLY A 32 21.63 -2.12 20.99
N LEU A 33 21.39 -0.97 21.63
CA LEU A 33 20.59 -0.87 22.86
C LEU A 33 19.09 -0.68 22.59
N LEU A 34 18.72 -0.16 21.43
CA LEU A 34 17.31 0.04 21.02
C LEU A 34 16.74 -1.13 20.19
N ALA A 35 17.60 -1.99 19.64
CA ALA A 35 17.18 -3.15 18.85
C ALA A 35 16.80 -4.40 19.68
N ARG A 36 16.88 -4.33 21.02
CA ARG A 36 16.55 -5.48 21.88
C ARG A 36 15.04 -5.73 22.03
N ASP A 37 14.22 -4.73 21.66
CA ASP A 37 12.75 -4.80 21.74
C ASP A 37 12.06 -4.72 20.36
N SER A 38 12.80 -4.74 19.25
CA SER A 38 12.22 -4.61 17.92
C SER A 38 11.96 -5.97 17.27
N ASN A 39 11.06 -6.78 17.85
CA ASN A 39 10.35 -7.79 17.06
C ASN A 39 9.07 -7.10 16.54
N PRO A 40 8.99 -6.74 15.25
CA PRO A 40 7.76 -6.16 14.72
C PRO A 40 6.69 -7.25 14.69
N GLU A 41 5.60 -7.00 15.41
CA GLU A 41 4.47 -7.91 15.48
C GLU A 41 3.86 -8.13 14.08
N PRO A 42 3.48 -9.36 13.72
CA PRO A 42 2.64 -9.59 12.55
C PRO A 42 1.36 -8.75 12.69
N PHE A 43 0.77 -8.34 11.56
CA PHE A 43 -0.45 -7.53 11.52
C PHE A 43 -1.39 -7.88 12.67
N SER A 44 -1.51 -6.98 13.65
CA SER A 44 -2.39 -7.14 14.81
C SER A 44 -3.50 -6.10 14.73
N GLY A 45 -4.71 -6.60 14.50
CA GLY A 45 -5.91 -5.77 14.32
C GLY A 45 -7.11 -6.61 13.91
N ASN A 46 -8.32 -6.12 14.19
CA ASN A 46 -9.56 -6.85 13.89
C ASN A 46 -9.98 -6.77 12.40
N ALA A 47 -9.26 -6.01 11.57
CA ALA A 47 -9.53 -5.91 10.15
C ALA A 47 -8.63 -6.88 9.37
N SER A 48 -9.15 -7.89 8.70
CA SER A 48 -8.34 -8.87 7.96
C SER A 48 -7.40 -8.22 6.91
N ASP A 49 -6.21 -8.80 6.67
CA ASP A 49 -5.17 -8.22 5.80
C ASP A 49 -5.54 -8.21 4.29
N SER A 50 -6.13 -7.11 3.81
CA SER A 50 -6.41 -6.86 2.38
C SER A 50 -5.23 -6.23 1.63
N MET A 51 -4.17 -5.80 2.33
CA MET A 51 -2.99 -5.17 1.75
C MET A 51 -1.94 -6.19 1.29
N SER A 52 -2.01 -7.41 1.81
CA SER A 52 -1.25 -8.58 1.36
C SER A 52 -1.10 -8.69 -0.16
N TYR A 53 -2.20 -8.52 -0.89
CA TYR A 53 -2.24 -8.63 -2.35
C TYR A 53 -1.50 -7.50 -3.09
N SER A 54 -1.33 -6.35 -2.42
CA SER A 54 -0.66 -5.17 -2.95
C SER A 54 0.84 -5.15 -2.60
N ASN A 55 1.34 -6.11 -1.81
CA ASN A 55 2.74 -6.13 -1.38
C ASN A 55 3.71 -6.19 -2.58
N GLY A 56 4.78 -5.41 -2.50
CA GLY A 56 5.80 -5.23 -3.53
C GLY A 56 5.33 -4.48 -4.79
N ARG A 57 4.07 -4.07 -4.89
CA ARG A 57 3.55 -3.36 -6.06
C ARG A 57 4.00 -1.90 -6.06
N GLN A 58 4.12 -1.33 -7.25
CA GLN A 58 4.41 0.09 -7.41
C GLN A 58 3.13 0.91 -7.26
N PHE A 59 3.27 2.13 -6.76
CA PHE A 59 2.17 3.07 -6.72
C PHE A 59 1.80 3.51 -8.14
N SER A 60 0.52 3.37 -8.48
CA SER A 60 -0.08 3.81 -9.73
C SER A 60 -1.07 4.93 -9.46
N SER A 61 -1.09 5.94 -10.32
CA SER A 61 -2.04 7.05 -10.28
C SER A 61 -2.73 7.19 -11.63
N ARG A 62 -3.74 8.06 -11.74
CA ARG A 62 -4.43 8.30 -13.02
C ARG A 62 -3.49 8.75 -14.13
N ASP A 63 -2.42 9.46 -13.77
CA ASP A 63 -1.44 10.00 -14.72
C ASP A 63 -0.28 9.03 -14.99
N VAL A 64 -0.10 8.01 -14.15
CA VAL A 64 1.04 7.10 -14.21
C VAL A 64 0.62 5.67 -13.92
N ASP A 65 0.53 4.86 -14.97
CA ASP A 65 0.16 3.45 -14.90
C ASP A 65 1.38 2.57 -14.58
N ARG A 66 1.37 1.96 -13.39
CA ARG A 66 2.39 0.99 -12.93
C ARG A 66 1.73 -0.25 -12.35
N ASP A 67 0.49 -0.49 -12.72
CA ASP A 67 -0.27 -1.61 -12.22
C ASP A 67 0.02 -2.88 -13.05
N GLY A 68 -0.46 -4.01 -12.56
CA GLY A 68 -0.25 -5.32 -13.20
C GLY A 68 -1.31 -5.68 -14.24
N LYS A 69 -2.27 -4.79 -14.53
CA LYS A 69 -3.41 -5.10 -15.38
C LYS A 69 -3.09 -4.85 -16.85
N ALA A 70 -3.27 -5.88 -17.68
CA ALA A 70 -3.21 -5.71 -19.13
C ALA A 70 -4.46 -4.98 -19.66
N GLY A 71 -4.27 -4.12 -20.66
CA GLY A 71 -5.38 -3.49 -21.40
C GLY A 71 -6.15 -2.44 -20.59
N GLY A 72 -5.47 -1.64 -19.78
CA GLY A 72 -6.02 -0.42 -19.14
C GLY A 72 -5.76 -0.34 -17.65
N SER A 73 -5.89 0.86 -17.08
CA SER A 73 -5.40 1.20 -15.74
C SER A 73 -6.45 1.06 -14.62
N CYS A 74 -6.07 0.40 -13.53
CA CYS A 74 -6.82 0.32 -12.29
C CYS A 74 -6.96 1.67 -11.59
N ALA A 75 -5.97 2.56 -11.68
CA ALA A 75 -6.08 3.89 -11.09
C ALA A 75 -7.18 4.74 -11.77
N THR A 76 -7.43 4.48 -13.06
CA THR A 76 -8.56 5.07 -13.79
C THR A 76 -9.88 4.44 -13.39
N GLN A 77 -9.95 3.10 -13.34
CA GLN A 77 -11.18 2.36 -13.01
C GLN A 77 -11.64 2.56 -11.57
N LEU A 78 -10.72 2.55 -10.62
CA LEU A 78 -10.98 2.68 -9.17
C LEU A 78 -10.86 4.13 -8.69
N ALA A 79 -10.67 5.07 -9.62
CA ALA A 79 -10.74 6.50 -9.38
C ALA A 79 -9.87 6.98 -8.19
N GLY A 80 -8.63 6.48 -8.11
CA GLY A 80 -7.69 6.78 -7.02
C GLY A 80 -6.29 6.27 -7.30
N GLY A 81 -5.30 6.76 -6.56
CA GLY A 81 -3.94 6.24 -6.64
C GLY A 81 -3.67 5.19 -5.56
N TRP A 82 -3.13 4.03 -5.93
CA TRP A 82 -2.85 2.95 -4.98
C TRP A 82 -1.74 2.04 -5.48
N TRP A 83 -1.29 1.12 -4.62
CA TRP A 83 -0.38 0.05 -4.99
C TRP A 83 -1.14 -1.08 -5.69
N PHE A 84 -1.59 -0.83 -6.91
CA PHE A 84 -2.37 -1.78 -7.69
C PHE A 84 -1.49 -2.91 -8.26
N ASN A 85 -1.96 -4.15 -8.12
CA ASN A 85 -1.53 -5.31 -8.89
C ASN A 85 -2.45 -5.46 -10.12
N TYR A 86 -3.13 -6.59 -10.31
CA TYR A 86 -4.32 -6.65 -11.16
C TYR A 86 -5.49 -6.00 -10.40
N CYS A 87 -5.38 -4.68 -10.21
CA CYS A 87 -6.13 -3.84 -9.27
C CYS A 87 -5.82 -4.19 -7.81
N SER A 88 -6.77 -4.11 -6.86
CA SER A 88 -6.46 -4.39 -5.45
C SER A 88 -7.67 -4.89 -4.67
N PHE A 89 -7.41 -5.49 -3.50
CA PHE A 89 -8.42 -5.83 -2.49
C PHE A 89 -8.62 -4.73 -1.45
N SER A 90 -7.93 -3.60 -1.60
CA SER A 90 -8.21 -2.38 -0.86
C SER A 90 -7.96 -1.16 -1.74
N ASN A 91 -8.66 -0.06 -1.48
CA ASN A 91 -8.33 1.24 -2.04
C ASN A 91 -8.79 2.30 -1.06
N LEU A 92 -7.89 2.81 -0.23
CA LEU A 92 -8.24 3.88 0.72
C LEU A 92 -8.22 5.27 0.08
N ASN A 93 -7.71 5.37 -1.15
CA ASN A 93 -7.64 6.61 -1.93
C ASN A 93 -8.74 6.69 -2.99
N GLY A 94 -9.74 5.80 -2.93
CA GLY A 94 -10.91 5.83 -3.78
C GLY A 94 -11.90 6.93 -3.38
N PRO A 95 -12.95 7.15 -4.19
CA PRO A 95 -13.98 8.13 -3.88
C PRO A 95 -14.67 7.84 -2.54
N TYR A 96 -14.82 8.87 -1.72
CA TYR A 96 -15.59 8.80 -0.48
C TYR A 96 -17.06 9.08 -0.78
N TYR A 97 -17.92 8.09 -0.53
CA TYR A 97 -19.37 8.27 -0.56
C TYR A 97 -19.88 8.35 0.87
N ARG A 98 -20.78 9.31 1.13
CA ARG A 98 -21.47 9.33 2.41
C ARG A 98 -22.34 8.08 2.55
N PRO A 99 -22.59 7.58 3.77
CA PRO A 99 -23.35 6.37 3.99
C PRO A 99 -24.73 6.36 3.30
N GLU A 100 -25.38 7.51 3.21
CA GLU A 100 -26.72 7.65 2.58
C GLU A 100 -26.69 7.40 1.07
N TYR A 101 -25.53 7.59 0.43
CA TYR A 101 -25.32 7.40 -1.01
C TYR A 101 -24.58 6.11 -1.35
N TYR A 102 -24.05 5.41 -0.34
CA TYR A 102 -23.36 4.15 -0.56
C TYR A 102 -24.36 3.04 -0.89
N ARG A 103 -24.31 2.55 -2.13
CA ARG A 103 -25.11 1.42 -2.59
C ARG A 103 -24.16 0.31 -2.99
N ALA A 104 -23.96 -0.66 -2.10
CA ALA A 104 -23.17 -1.85 -2.38
C ALA A 104 -23.63 -2.45 -3.73
N GLY A 105 -22.76 -2.42 -4.74
CA GLY A 105 -23.04 -2.87 -6.11
C GLY A 105 -23.36 -1.78 -7.15
N SER A 106 -23.73 -0.55 -6.75
CA SER A 106 -23.96 0.57 -7.69
C SER A 106 -22.91 1.67 -7.57
N THR A 107 -22.33 1.88 -6.39
CA THR A 107 -21.29 2.91 -6.17
C THR A 107 -19.89 2.50 -6.62
N GLY A 108 -19.71 1.26 -7.12
CA GLY A 108 -18.52 0.74 -7.80
C GLY A 108 -17.16 1.29 -7.34
N PHE A 109 -16.37 0.46 -6.66
CA PHE A 109 -14.95 0.72 -6.41
C PHE A 109 -14.63 2.02 -5.64
N ALA A 110 -15.41 2.29 -4.59
CA ALA A 110 -15.25 3.40 -3.66
C ALA A 110 -14.02 3.23 -2.75
N LEU A 111 -13.97 3.95 -1.61
CA LEU A 111 -13.11 3.54 -0.50
C LEU A 111 -13.52 2.16 0.01
N PHE A 112 -12.66 1.15 -0.15
CA PHE A 112 -13.01 -0.23 0.24
C PHE A 112 -11.86 -0.99 0.93
N TRP A 113 -12.27 -1.97 1.74
CA TRP A 113 -11.40 -2.97 2.37
C TRP A 113 -12.09 -4.33 2.29
N ARG A 114 -11.71 -5.10 1.27
CA ARG A 114 -12.47 -6.28 0.83
C ARG A 114 -12.66 -7.30 1.93
N HIS A 115 -11.60 -7.60 2.68
CA HIS A 115 -11.68 -8.62 3.73
C HIS A 115 -12.40 -8.15 5.00
N TRP A 116 -12.90 -6.91 5.06
CA TRP A 116 -13.71 -6.40 6.18
C TRP A 116 -15.14 -6.07 5.79
N LYS A 117 -15.35 -5.21 4.79
CA LYS A 117 -16.69 -4.73 4.38
C LYS A 117 -17.06 -5.07 2.93
N GLY A 118 -16.20 -5.80 2.21
CA GLY A 118 -16.39 -6.07 0.79
C GLY A 118 -15.90 -4.93 -0.11
N TRP A 119 -16.44 -4.87 -1.32
CA TRP A 119 -16.13 -3.89 -2.35
C TRP A 119 -16.96 -2.62 -2.25
#